data_AF-A0A2E3WWH5-F1
#
_entry.id   AF-A0A2E3WWH5-F1
#
_cell.length_a   1.000
_cell.length_b   1.000
_cell.length_c   1.000
_cell.angle_alpha   90.00
_cell.angle_beta   90.00
_cell.angle_gamma   90.00
#
_symmetry.space_group_name_H-M   'P 1'
#
loop_
_entity.id
_entity.type
_entity.pdbx_description
1 polymer ?
#
loop_
_entity_poly.entity_id
_entity_poly.type
_entity_poly.pdbx_seq_one_letter_code
_entity_poly.pdbx_strand_id
1 'polypeptide(L)'
;MFENIPLHPAIVHLPIGLVLILPIVTLILMTFFFRGSISKQILLVIVALHGVLVGSTYIALETGENEEHVVEKVISESLIEGHEERAESFMAGTVVVFLMSLALIGHSLGLPPKPVLSVVLLGQFALVLLGYKVGHSGGELVYIHGASQVYTSASGTASANQPIQELFSEKEDHHDDD
;
A
#
# COMPACT_ATOMS: atom_id res chain seq x y z
N MET A 1 2.35 7.30 -21.76
CA MET A 1 1.08 6.70 -21.30
C MET A 1 1.04 6.41 -19.78
N PHE A 2 2.10 6.72 -19.01
CA PHE A 2 2.14 6.55 -17.54
C PHE A 2 2.15 7.89 -16.76
N GLU A 3 1.92 9.04 -17.41
CA GLU A 3 2.13 10.37 -16.82
C GLU A 3 1.08 10.83 -15.80
N ASN A 4 0.02 10.05 -15.51
CA ASN A 4 -1.08 10.50 -14.64
C ASN A 4 -1.61 9.43 -13.65
N ILE A 5 -0.89 8.34 -13.40
CA ILE A 5 -1.31 7.35 -12.37
C ILE A 5 -0.56 7.66 -11.09
N PRO A 6 -1.24 7.95 -9.96
CA PRO A 6 -0.57 8.11 -8.68
C PRO A 6 0.13 6.78 -8.34
N LEU A 7 1.44 6.84 -8.19
CA LEU A 7 2.32 5.67 -8.03
C LEU A 7 2.12 5.04 -6.66
N HIS A 8 1.97 5.88 -5.64
CA HIS A 8 1.81 5.41 -4.27
C HIS A 8 0.59 4.48 -4.10
N PRO A 9 -0.64 4.85 -4.51
CA PRO A 9 -1.79 3.95 -4.49
C PRO A 9 -1.59 2.65 -5.30
N ALA A 10 -0.83 2.67 -6.39
CA ALA A 10 -0.58 1.45 -7.17
C ALA A 10 0.33 0.47 -6.42
N ILE A 11 1.34 0.98 -5.72
CA ILE A 11 2.39 0.19 -5.07
C ILE A 11 1.92 -0.39 -3.72
N VAL A 12 1.13 0.36 -2.94
CA VAL A 12 0.69 -0.03 -1.59
C VAL A 12 -0.16 -1.31 -1.56
N HIS A 13 -0.75 -1.73 -2.68
CA HIS A 13 -1.53 -2.97 -2.74
C HIS A 13 -0.68 -4.23 -2.51
N LEU A 14 0.58 -4.20 -2.94
CA LEU A 14 1.49 -5.34 -2.79
C LEU A 14 1.78 -5.66 -1.31
N PRO A 15 2.29 -4.72 -0.47
CA PRO A 15 2.54 -5.00 0.93
C PRO A 15 1.25 -5.34 1.70
N ILE A 16 0.11 -4.71 1.37
CA ILE A 16 -1.19 -5.03 2.00
C ILE A 16 -1.62 -6.47 1.69
N GLY A 17 -1.58 -6.87 0.42
CA GLY A 17 -1.93 -8.24 0.05
C GLY A 17 -0.99 -9.26 0.70
N LEU A 18 0.30 -8.96 0.74
CA LEU A 18 1.31 -9.85 1.27
C LEU A 18 1.21 -10.02 2.80
N VAL A 19 0.93 -8.94 3.55
CA VAL A 19 0.79 -9.02 5.00
C VAL A 19 -0.42 -9.87 5.42
N LEU A 20 -1.48 -9.90 4.62
CA LEU A 20 -2.67 -10.73 4.87
C LEU A 20 -2.43 -12.21 4.54
N ILE A 21 -1.65 -12.49 3.49
CA ILE A 21 -1.39 -13.86 3.03
C ILE A 21 -0.32 -14.56 3.89
N LEU A 22 0.70 -13.83 4.35
CA LEU A 22 1.82 -14.36 5.13
C LEU A 22 1.46 -15.21 6.37
N PRO A 23 0.54 -14.79 7.26
CA PRO A 23 0.17 -15.62 8.42
C PRO A 23 -0.48 -16.93 8.00
N ILE A 24 -1.28 -16.93 6.91
CA ILE A 24 -1.92 -18.14 6.38
C ILE A 24 -0.86 -19.10 5.83
N VAL A 25 0.05 -18.59 5.00
CA VAL A 25 1.17 -19.38 4.44
C VAL A 25 2.01 -19.96 5.58
N THR A 26 2.37 -19.15 6.57
CA THR A 26 3.19 -19.56 7.70
C THR A 26 2.48 -20.63 8.55
N LEU A 27 1.18 -20.47 8.81
CA LEU A 27 0.38 -21.46 9.52
C LEU A 27 0.32 -22.80 8.77
N ILE A 28 0.07 -22.77 7.46
CA ILE A 28 0.07 -23.98 6.62
C ILE A 28 1.43 -24.68 6.72
N LEU A 29 2.53 -23.96 6.48
CA LEU A 29 3.88 -24.53 6.54
C LEU A 29 4.23 -25.04 7.94
N MET A 30 3.80 -24.36 9.00
CA MET A 30 3.95 -24.78 10.38
C MET A 30 3.28 -26.14 10.65
N THR A 31 2.07 -26.38 10.12
CA THR A 31 1.40 -27.69 10.28
C THR A 31 2.16 -28.84 9.61
N PHE A 32 2.73 -28.61 8.42
CA PHE A 32 3.55 -29.60 7.71
C PHE A 32 4.90 -29.83 8.43
N PHE A 33 5.48 -28.79 9.02
CA PHE A 33 6.71 -28.88 9.79
C PHE A 33 6.53 -29.77 11.02
N PHE A 34 5.41 -29.62 11.74
CA PHE A 34 5.10 -30.46 12.90
C PHE A 34 4.87 -31.93 12.57
N ARG A 35 4.49 -32.23 11.32
CA ARG A 35 4.33 -33.61 10.83
C ARG A 35 5.65 -34.24 10.35
N GLY A 36 6.78 -33.54 10.50
CA GLY A 36 8.12 -34.05 10.18
C GLY A 36 8.45 -34.07 8.69
N SER A 37 7.67 -33.38 7.85
CA SER A 37 7.72 -33.51 6.39
C SER A 37 8.49 -32.40 5.66
N ILE A 38 9.24 -31.54 6.37
CA ILE A 38 9.74 -30.29 5.81
C ILE A 38 11.27 -30.19 5.74
N SER A 39 11.75 -29.77 4.56
CA SER A 39 13.15 -29.41 4.28
C SER A 39 13.45 -27.96 4.66
N LYS A 40 14.74 -27.63 4.90
CA LYS A 40 15.23 -26.26 5.15
C LYS A 40 14.82 -25.24 4.09
N GLN A 41 14.51 -25.69 2.86
CA GLN A 41 14.11 -24.82 1.75
C GLN A 41 12.79 -24.10 2.04
N ILE A 42 11.87 -24.72 2.78
CA ILE A 42 10.57 -24.11 3.09
C ILE A 42 10.74 -22.96 4.09
N LEU A 43 11.66 -23.07 5.05
CA LEU A 43 11.97 -21.96 5.96
C LEU A 43 12.56 -20.77 5.21
N LEU A 44 13.36 -21.04 4.17
CA LEU A 44 13.90 -20.01 3.29
C LEU A 44 12.77 -19.27 2.54
N VAL A 45 11.72 -19.98 2.10
CA VAL A 45 10.55 -19.33 1.47
C VAL A 45 9.89 -18.32 2.42
N ILE A 46 9.70 -18.67 3.70
CA ILE A 46 9.12 -17.75 4.69
C ILE A 46 9.99 -16.50 4.85
N VAL A 47 11.30 -16.68 4.96
CA VAL A 47 12.24 -15.54 5.07
C VAL A 47 12.23 -14.69 3.81
N ALA A 48 12.22 -15.31 2.63
CA ALA A 48 12.19 -14.61 1.35
C ALA A 48 10.92 -13.78 1.20
N LEU A 49 9.75 -14.33 1.57
CA LEU A 49 8.48 -13.58 1.53
C LEU A 49 8.47 -12.38 2.49
N HIS A 50 9.07 -12.50 3.68
CA HIS A 50 9.26 -11.34 4.56
C HIS A 50 10.21 -10.31 3.96
N GLY A 51 11.27 -10.74 3.27
CA GLY A 51 12.16 -9.84 2.54
C GLY A 51 11.43 -9.05 1.44
N VAL A 52 10.54 -9.72 0.69
CA VAL A 52 9.67 -9.07 -0.30
C VAL A 52 8.69 -8.11 0.37
N LEU A 53 8.15 -8.44 1.55
CA LEU A 53 7.30 -7.53 2.31
C LEU A 53 8.04 -6.27 2.74
N VAL A 54 9.23 -6.40 3.31
CA VAL A 54 10.07 -5.25 3.71
C VAL A 54 10.39 -4.39 2.49
N GLY A 55 10.86 -5.00 1.40
CA GLY A 55 11.20 -4.29 0.18
C GLY A 55 10.01 -3.53 -0.42
N SER A 56 8.83 -4.19 -0.50
CA SER A 56 7.63 -3.53 -1.04
C SER A 56 7.06 -2.45 -0.12
N THR A 57 7.18 -2.62 1.21
CA THR A 57 6.77 -1.59 2.18
C THR A 57 7.69 -0.37 2.13
N TYR A 58 8.99 -0.58 2.00
CA TYR A 58 9.96 0.51 1.82
C TYR A 58 9.68 1.33 0.55
N ILE A 59 9.44 0.66 -0.59
CA ILE A 59 9.09 1.35 -1.84
C ILE A 59 7.76 2.11 -1.71
N ALA A 60 6.79 1.54 -0.98
CA ALA A 60 5.52 2.22 -0.71
C ALA A 60 5.69 3.51 0.11
N LEU A 61 6.56 3.50 1.13
CA LEU A 61 6.90 4.71 1.91
C LEU A 61 7.55 5.79 1.04
N GLU A 62 8.61 5.43 0.33
CA GLU A 62 9.35 6.36 -0.54
C GLU A 62 8.44 7.01 -1.60
N THR A 63 7.53 6.22 -2.18
CA THR A 63 6.56 6.77 -3.14
C THR A 63 5.49 7.65 -2.49
N GLY A 64 5.20 7.45 -1.20
CA GLY A 64 4.29 8.32 -0.43
C GLY A 64 4.93 9.67 -0.15
N GLU A 65 6.17 9.68 0.35
CA GLU A 65 6.96 10.90 0.60
C GLU A 65 7.08 11.74 -0.69
N ASN A 66 7.37 11.12 -1.83
CA ASN A 66 7.48 11.83 -3.10
C ASN A 66 6.15 12.44 -3.60
N GLU A 67 5.00 11.94 -3.13
CA GLU A 67 3.67 12.46 -3.48
C GLU A 67 3.08 13.43 -2.43
N GLU A 68 3.69 13.54 -1.25
CA GLU A 68 3.21 14.34 -0.12
C GLU A 68 2.95 15.80 -0.51
N HIS A 69 3.95 16.49 -1.06
CA HIS A 69 3.84 17.90 -1.46
C HIS A 69 2.76 18.19 -2.50
N VAL A 70 2.32 17.17 -3.25
CA VAL A 70 1.21 17.30 -4.18
C VAL A 70 -0.12 17.29 -3.43
N VAL A 71 -0.26 16.37 -2.47
CA VAL A 71 -1.48 16.16 -1.67
C VAL A 71 -1.68 17.25 -0.60
N GLU A 72 -0.60 17.81 -0.05
CA GLU A 72 -0.61 18.95 0.90
C GLU A 72 -1.33 20.20 0.37
N LYS A 73 -1.47 20.32 -0.96
CA LYS A 73 -2.19 21.44 -1.59
C LYS A 73 -3.69 21.40 -1.33
N VAL A 74 -4.23 20.23 -0.95
CA VAL A 74 -5.67 20.01 -0.76
C VAL A 74 -6.04 19.48 0.62
N ILE A 75 -5.09 18.88 1.34
CA ILE A 75 -5.29 18.35 2.69
C ILE A 75 -4.22 18.94 3.62
N SER A 76 -4.58 19.16 4.89
CA SER A 76 -3.63 19.59 5.92
C SER A 76 -2.52 18.56 6.14
N GLU A 77 -1.29 19.05 6.22
CA GLU A 77 -0.06 18.32 6.60
C GLU A 77 -0.28 17.38 7.79
N SER A 78 -0.92 17.83 8.88
CA SER A 78 -1.16 17.01 10.08
C SER A 78 -1.92 15.70 9.84
N LEU A 79 -2.78 15.64 8.80
CA LEU A 79 -3.50 14.42 8.44
C LEU A 79 -2.59 13.45 7.65
N ILE A 80 -1.70 14.00 6.83
CA ILE A 80 -0.73 13.25 6.04
C ILE A 80 0.35 12.69 6.98
N GLU A 81 0.94 13.52 7.85
CA GLU A 81 1.90 13.11 8.89
C GLU A 81 1.34 11.96 9.74
N GLY A 82 0.07 12.04 10.15
CA GLY A 82 -0.55 10.96 10.92
C GLY A 82 -0.67 9.63 10.16
N HIS A 83 -0.82 9.68 8.83
CA HIS A 83 -0.77 8.47 7.99
C HIS A 83 0.65 7.95 7.85
N GLU A 84 1.60 8.84 7.63
CA GLU A 84 3.03 8.54 7.52
C GLU A 84 3.57 7.89 8.79
N GLU A 85 3.32 8.44 9.98
CA GLU A 85 3.77 7.85 11.26
C GLU A 85 3.28 6.40 11.44
N ARG A 86 2.06 6.12 10.97
CA ARG A 86 1.51 4.76 10.99
C ARG A 86 2.24 3.87 9.96
N ALA A 87 2.53 4.40 8.77
CA ALA A 87 3.26 3.69 7.73
C ALA A 87 4.70 3.38 8.15
N GLU A 88 5.38 4.32 8.82
CA GLU A 88 6.69 4.11 9.44
C GLU A 88 6.63 3.03 10.53
N SER A 89 5.63 3.08 11.40
CA SER A 89 5.41 2.06 12.43
C SER A 89 5.20 0.67 11.81
N PHE A 90 4.44 0.60 10.71
CA PHE A 90 4.25 -0.63 9.95
C PHE A 90 5.57 -1.13 9.36
N MET A 91 6.34 -0.26 8.70
CA MET A 91 7.66 -0.57 8.15
C MET A 91 8.63 -1.09 9.21
N ALA A 92 8.76 -0.38 10.33
CA ALA A 92 9.57 -0.82 11.47
C ALA A 92 9.15 -2.22 11.96
N GLY A 93 7.83 -2.45 12.05
CA GLY A 93 7.27 -3.76 12.32
C GLY A 93 7.73 -4.82 11.32
N THR A 94 7.61 -4.56 10.01
CA THR A 94 8.01 -5.52 8.97
C THR A 94 9.49 -5.89 9.07
N VAL A 95 10.36 -4.92 9.36
CA VAL A 95 11.80 -5.14 9.56
C VAL A 95 12.04 -6.01 10.79
N VAL A 96 11.40 -5.71 11.93
CA VAL A 96 11.54 -6.51 13.16
C VAL A 96 11.11 -7.96 12.92
N VAL A 97 9.97 -8.20 12.28
CA VAL A 97 9.51 -9.56 11.97
C VAL A 97 10.42 -10.27 10.96
N PHE A 98 10.93 -9.55 9.97
CA PHE A 98 11.93 -10.09 9.04
C PHE A 98 13.20 -10.54 9.78
N LEU A 99 13.75 -9.72 10.66
CA LEU A 99 14.92 -10.07 11.48
C LEU A 99 14.65 -11.30 12.36
N MET A 100 13.46 -11.38 12.99
CA MET A 100 13.06 -12.58 13.73
C MET A 100 12.98 -13.82 12.82
N SER A 101 12.52 -13.67 11.58
CA SER A 101 12.43 -14.77 10.63
C SER A 101 13.81 -15.30 10.19
N LEU A 102 14.84 -14.45 10.16
CA LEU A 102 16.21 -14.88 9.84
C LEU A 102 16.76 -15.91 10.84
N ALA A 103 16.30 -15.87 12.10
CA ALA A 103 16.65 -16.87 13.11
C ALA A 103 16.18 -18.29 12.76
N LEU A 104 15.23 -18.45 11.82
CA LEU A 104 14.81 -19.77 11.31
C LEU A 104 15.89 -20.44 10.45
N ILE A 105 16.75 -19.66 9.79
CA ILE A 105 17.86 -20.15 8.96
C ILE A 105 19.13 -20.28 9.80
N GLY A 106 19.31 -19.37 10.76
CA GLY A 106 20.44 -19.33 11.70
C GLY A 106 20.37 -20.43 12.76
N HIS A 107 20.69 -21.67 12.38
CA HIS A 107 20.92 -22.76 13.34
C HIS A 107 22.08 -22.47 14.33
N SER A 108 22.84 -21.38 14.11
CA SER A 108 23.97 -20.93 14.93
C SER A 108 23.57 -20.39 16.31
N LEU A 109 22.32 -20.00 16.53
CA LEU A 109 21.83 -19.51 17.82
C LEU A 109 21.42 -20.66 18.76
N GLY A 110 21.44 -21.91 18.30
CA GLY A 110 21.03 -23.08 19.10
C GLY A 110 19.53 -23.13 19.43
N LEU A 111 18.73 -22.22 18.87
CA LEU A 111 17.29 -22.16 19.13
C LEU A 111 16.53 -23.20 18.29
N PRO A 112 15.57 -23.94 18.89
CA PRO A 112 14.72 -24.82 18.12
C PRO A 112 13.77 -23.99 17.22
N PRO A 113 13.47 -24.44 16.00
CA PRO A 113 12.67 -23.67 15.04
C PRO A 113 11.20 -23.48 15.46
N LYS A 114 10.65 -24.36 16.30
CA LYS A 114 9.23 -24.32 16.73
C LYS A 114 8.85 -23.04 17.48
N PRO A 115 9.54 -22.63 18.57
CA PRO A 115 9.23 -21.37 19.25
C PRO A 115 9.51 -20.16 18.35
N VAL A 116 10.58 -20.17 17.56
CA VAL A 116 10.88 -19.08 16.61
C VAL A 116 9.73 -18.88 15.63
N LEU A 117 9.22 -19.98 15.04
CA LEU A 117 8.09 -19.93 14.11
C LEU A 117 6.80 -19.42 14.77
N SER A 118 6.58 -19.76 16.04
CA SER A 118 5.43 -19.28 16.82
C SER A 118 5.51 -17.77 17.08
N VAL A 119 6.71 -17.27 17.42
CA VAL A 119 6.97 -15.84 17.61
C VAL A 119 6.85 -15.07 16.29
N VAL A 120 7.38 -15.60 15.19
CA VAL A 120 7.22 -15.01 13.84
C VAL A 120 5.76 -14.94 13.46
N LEU A 121 4.99 -16.02 13.68
CA LEU A 121 3.55 -16.04 13.39
C LEU A 121 2.78 -14.99 14.21
N LEU A 122 3.09 -14.86 15.50
CA LEU A 122 2.51 -13.81 16.35
C LEU A 122 2.86 -12.41 15.83
N GLY A 123 4.12 -12.22 15.42
CA GLY A 123 4.58 -10.99 14.77
C GLY A 123 3.79 -10.67 13.51
N GLN A 124 3.52 -11.65 12.65
CA GLN A 124 2.71 -11.47 11.44
C GLN A 124 1.28 -11.00 11.76
N PHE A 125 0.64 -11.55 12.79
CA PHE A 125 -0.66 -11.05 13.23
C PHE A 125 -0.59 -9.60 13.73
N ALA A 126 0.48 -9.24 14.44
CA ALA A 126 0.72 -7.84 14.81
C ALA A 126 0.90 -6.94 13.58
N LEU A 127 1.58 -7.41 12.52
CA LEU A 127 1.70 -6.68 11.25
C LEU A 127 0.36 -6.53 10.55
N VAL A 128 -0.54 -7.52 10.60
CA VAL A 128 -1.90 -7.36 10.06
C VAL A 128 -2.63 -6.22 10.76
N LEU A 129 -2.49 -6.10 12.08
CA LEU A 129 -3.11 -4.99 12.83
C LEU A 129 -2.49 -3.64 12.48
N LEU A 130 -1.17 -3.56 12.32
CA LEU A 130 -0.50 -2.33 11.88
C LEU A 130 -0.90 -1.97 10.44
N GLY A 131 -0.90 -2.94 9.52
CA GLY A 131 -1.33 -2.76 8.13
C GLY A 131 -2.78 -2.32 8.02
N TYR A 132 -3.67 -2.82 8.89
CA TYR A 132 -5.05 -2.33 9.00
C TYR A 132 -5.10 -0.85 9.40
N LYS A 133 -4.32 -0.43 10.40
CA LYS A 133 -4.27 0.98 10.82
C LYS A 133 -3.78 1.90 9.70
N VAL A 134 -2.71 1.51 9.01
CA VAL A 134 -2.18 2.26 7.85
C VAL A 134 -3.22 2.33 6.74
N GLY A 135 -3.79 1.19 6.34
CA GLY A 135 -4.81 1.13 5.30
C GLY A 135 -6.07 1.92 5.64
N HIS A 136 -6.51 1.92 6.91
CA HIS A 136 -7.64 2.71 7.37
C HIS A 136 -7.37 4.20 7.26
N SER A 137 -6.22 4.68 7.76
CA SER A 137 -5.83 6.10 7.64
C SER A 137 -5.64 6.54 6.19
N GLY A 138 -5.08 5.68 5.32
CA GLY A 138 -4.98 5.97 3.89
C GLY A 138 -6.34 6.04 3.21
N GLY A 139 -7.27 5.16 3.59
CA GLY A 139 -8.67 5.23 3.15
C GLY A 139 -9.37 6.51 3.62
N GLU A 140 -9.15 6.95 4.85
CA GLU A 140 -9.69 8.19 5.39
C GLU A 140 -9.19 9.42 4.61
N LEU A 141 -7.88 9.47 4.29
CA LEU A 141 -7.32 10.52 3.43
C LEU A 141 -8.03 10.59 2.06
N VAL A 142 -8.24 9.44 1.41
CA VAL A 142 -8.86 9.41 0.08
C VAL A 142 -10.37 9.68 0.12
N TYR A 143 -11.11 9.00 1.00
CA TYR A 143 -12.58 8.96 0.96
C TYR A 143 -13.24 10.04 1.82
N ILE A 144 -12.60 10.50 2.90
CA ILE A 144 -13.15 11.52 3.80
C ILE A 144 -12.54 12.88 3.48
N HIS A 145 -11.21 12.94 3.34
CA HIS A 145 -10.49 14.20 3.15
C HIS A 145 -10.21 14.56 1.67
N GLY A 146 -10.49 13.64 0.74
CA GLY A 146 -10.46 13.93 -0.70
C GLY A 146 -9.07 13.97 -1.31
N ALA A 147 -8.11 13.18 -0.81
CA ALA A 147 -6.72 13.20 -1.28
C ALA A 147 -6.58 12.91 -2.77
N SER A 148 -7.54 12.20 -3.36
CA SER A 148 -7.55 11.89 -4.80
C SER A 148 -7.92 13.09 -5.69
N GLN A 149 -8.45 14.18 -5.14
CA GLN A 149 -8.93 15.34 -5.91
C GLN A 149 -7.80 16.09 -6.63
N VAL A 150 -6.55 16.02 -6.13
CA VAL A 150 -5.39 16.61 -6.82
C VAL A 150 -5.12 15.95 -8.18
N TYR A 151 -5.37 14.64 -8.29
CA TYR A 151 -5.11 13.89 -9.51
C TYR A 151 -6.25 13.99 -10.53
N THR A 152 -7.50 14.23 -10.07
CA THR A 152 -8.65 14.45 -10.96
C THR A 152 -8.72 15.90 -11.47
N SER A 153 -8.33 16.88 -10.65
CA SER A 153 -8.32 18.30 -11.06
C SER A 153 -7.27 18.59 -12.13
N ALA A 154 -6.10 17.93 -12.09
CA ALA A 154 -5.06 18.03 -13.11
C ALA A 154 -5.49 17.44 -14.47
N SER A 155 -6.39 16.45 -14.47
CA SER A 155 -6.94 15.83 -15.67
C SER A 155 -8.11 16.61 -16.30
N GLY A 156 -8.65 17.62 -15.60
CA GLY A 156 -9.86 18.37 -15.98
C GLY A 156 -9.65 19.51 -17.00
N THR A 157 -8.42 19.90 -17.30
CA THR A 157 -8.15 21.06 -18.18
C THR A 157 -8.13 20.74 -19.69
N ALA A 158 -8.44 19.51 -20.11
CA ALA A 158 -8.37 19.11 -21.52
C ALA A 158 -9.73 18.95 -22.24
N SER A 159 -10.88 19.26 -21.63
CA SER A 159 -12.17 19.02 -22.31
C SER A 159 -13.36 19.91 -21.92
N ALA A 160 -13.13 21.20 -21.60
CA ALA A 160 -14.24 22.11 -21.34
C ALA A 160 -13.90 23.57 -21.68
N ASN A 161 -13.64 23.86 -22.97
CA ASN A 161 -13.87 25.20 -23.52
C ASN A 161 -13.88 25.18 -25.06
N GLN A 162 -14.94 24.59 -25.61
CA GLN A 162 -15.50 25.03 -26.88
C GLN A 162 -16.90 25.55 -26.52
N PRO A 163 -17.16 26.86 -26.54
CA PRO A 163 -18.49 27.37 -26.22
C PRO A 163 -19.48 26.84 -27.26
N ILE A 164 -20.51 26.11 -26.82
CA ILE A 164 -21.68 25.75 -27.63
C ILE A 164 -22.55 27.00 -27.84
N GLN A 165 -21.94 28.10 -28.29
CA GLN A 165 -22.60 29.37 -28.56
C GLN A 165 -22.57 29.70 -30.06
N GLU A 166 -21.69 29.07 -30.85
CA GLU A 166 -21.66 29.22 -32.31
C GLU A 166 -22.68 28.32 -33.05
N LEU A 167 -23.15 27.23 -32.45
CA LEU A 167 -24.06 26.27 -33.11
C LEU A 167 -25.54 26.64 -33.04
N PHE A 168 -25.92 27.71 -32.32
CA PHE A 168 -27.31 28.14 -32.16
C PHE A 168 -27.58 29.58 -32.64
N SER A 169 -26.60 30.28 -33.24
CA SER A 169 -26.81 31.67 -33.70
C SER A 169 -27.19 31.80 -35.19
N GLU A 170 -27.42 30.69 -35.90
CA GLU A 170 -27.79 30.73 -37.33
C GLU A 170 -29.18 30.13 -37.58
N LYS A 171 -30.17 30.51 -36.76
CA LYS A 171 -31.58 30.19 -37.07
C LYS A 171 -32.62 31.05 -36.37
N GLU A 172 -32.55 32.36 -36.56
CA GLU A 172 -33.63 33.34 -36.40
C GLU A 172 -33.07 34.59 -37.09
N ASP A 173 -33.45 34.90 -38.33
CA ASP A 173 -34.57 35.81 -38.56
C ASP A 173 -35.42 35.45 -39.79
N HIS A 174 -36.73 35.54 -39.54
CA HIS A 174 -37.84 35.36 -40.44
C HIS A 174 -38.22 36.72 -41.08
N HIS A 175 -38.62 36.66 -42.36
CA HIS A 175 -39.75 37.36 -42.99
C HIS A 175 -39.93 38.90 -42.93
N ASP A 176 -40.03 39.45 -44.15
CA ASP A 176 -41.12 40.30 -44.70
C ASP A 176 -40.87 41.79 -45.05
N ASP A 177 -41.51 42.14 -46.18
CA ASP A 177 -41.93 43.45 -46.73
C ASP A 177 -40.95 44.28 -47.59
N ASP A 178 -41.04 44.12 -48.92
CA ASP A 178 -41.64 45.10 -49.88
C ASP A 178 -41.55 44.65 -51.35
#